data_AF-A0A3Q7IHN8-F1
#
_entry.id   AF-A0A3Q7IHN8-F1
#
_cell.length_a   1.000
_cell.length_b   1.000
_cell.length_c   1.000
_cell.angle_alpha   90.00
_cell.angle_beta   90.00
_cell.angle_gamma   90.00
#
_symmetry.space_group_name_H-M   'P 1'
#
loop_
_entity.id
_entity.type
_entity.pdbx_description
1 polymer ?
#
loop_
_entity_poly.entity_id
_entity_poly.type
_entity_poly.pdbx_seq_one_letter_code
_entity_poly.pdbx_strand_id
1 'polypeptide(L)'
;LMYPNYILTHIGPSAQVVWPIVGQEILNGDVGGGFRGIQITSGFFQLWRASGITSELQLYCTAIGALVFAVMLFAGWFHYHKAAPKLAWFQDVESMLNHYPSFDYCIRFFLVFKGLIYLETY
;
A
#
# COMPACT_ATOMS: atom_id res chain seq x y z
N LEU A 1 1.75 18.77 2.23
CA LEU A 1 1.92 19.32 3.62
C LEU A 1 1.59 18.31 4.73
N MET A 2 1.22 17.07 4.40
CA MET A 2 0.63 16.10 5.33
C MET A 2 1.67 15.16 5.97
N TYR A 3 2.84 14.99 5.36
CA TYR A 3 3.76 13.91 5.71
C TYR A 3 4.94 14.21 6.65
N PRO A 4 5.57 15.39 6.70
CA PRO A 4 6.61 15.60 7.71
C PRO A 4 6.02 15.75 9.13
N ASN A 5 4.72 16.06 9.26
CA ASN A 5 4.14 16.51 10.53
C ASN A 5 3.46 15.40 11.36
N TYR A 6 2.90 14.34 10.74
CA TYR A 6 2.21 13.28 11.51
C TYR A 6 3.14 12.44 12.42
N ILE A 7 4.46 12.58 12.23
CA ILE A 7 5.47 11.96 13.08
C ILE A 7 5.38 12.50 14.52
N LEU A 8 4.76 13.67 14.70
CA LEU A 8 4.51 14.34 15.98
C LEU A 8 3.28 13.75 16.69
N THR A 9 3.42 13.49 18.00
CA THR A 9 2.46 12.77 18.85
C THR A 9 1.09 13.44 19.06
N HIS A 10 0.88 14.63 18.50
CA HIS A 10 -0.34 15.43 18.70
C HIS A 10 -1.11 15.72 17.41
N ILE A 11 -0.74 15.10 16.28
CA ILE A 11 -1.40 15.29 14.99
C ILE A 11 -2.19 14.03 14.62
N GLY A 12 -3.49 14.20 14.36
CA GLY A 12 -4.37 13.14 13.93
C GLY A 12 -4.08 12.72 12.48
N PRO A 13 -4.00 11.41 12.17
CA PRO A 13 -3.84 10.96 10.79
C PRO A 13 -5.09 11.29 10.00
N SER A 14 -4.95 12.02 8.91
CA SER A 14 -6.02 12.34 7.97
C SER A 14 -5.54 12.00 6.57
N ALA A 15 -6.45 11.66 5.64
CA ALA A 15 -6.08 11.43 4.23
C ALA A 15 -7.20 11.75 3.24
N GLN A 16 -8.33 12.26 3.74
CA GLN A 16 -9.50 12.58 2.94
C GLN A 16 -9.96 14.00 3.26
N VAL A 17 -10.28 14.76 2.22
CA VAL A 17 -10.79 16.12 2.32
C VAL A 17 -12.11 16.20 1.57
N VAL A 18 -13.11 16.80 2.21
CA VAL A 18 -14.44 17.01 1.63
C VAL A 18 -14.49 18.37 0.94
N TRP A 19 -15.03 18.39 -0.28
CA TRP A 19 -15.20 19.64 -1.04
C TRP A 19 -16.36 20.48 -0.50
N PRO A 20 -16.23 21.82 -0.46
CA PRO A 20 -17.25 22.72 0.07
C PRO A 20 -18.34 23.02 -0.97
N ILE A 21 -19.29 22.10 -1.13
CA ILE A 21 -20.37 22.24 -2.10
C ILE A 21 -21.66 22.70 -1.42
N VAL A 22 -22.08 22.02 -0.35
CA VAL A 22 -23.38 22.23 0.31
C VAL A 22 -23.30 22.34 1.84
N GLY A 23 -22.14 22.74 2.39
CA GLY A 23 -21.92 22.80 3.85
C GLY A 23 -21.27 21.54 4.44
N GLN A 24 -21.04 20.52 3.62
CA GLN A 24 -20.40 19.25 4.00
C GLN A 24 -18.93 19.40 4.41
N GLU A 25 -18.29 20.53 4.14
CA GLU A 25 -16.94 20.86 4.62
C GLU A 25 -16.85 20.94 6.16
N ILE A 26 -17.98 20.95 6.87
CA ILE A 26 -18.03 20.73 8.32
C ILE A 26 -17.38 19.39 8.73
N LEU A 27 -17.35 18.41 7.83
CA LEU A 27 -16.68 17.13 8.02
C LEU A 27 -15.14 17.25 8.03
N ASN A 28 -14.58 18.36 7.54
CA ASN A 28 -13.14 18.65 7.64
C ASN A 28 -12.81 19.22 9.02
N GLY A 29 -12.67 18.32 10.00
CA GLY A 29 -12.25 18.65 11.36
C GLY A 29 -10.79 19.12 11.42
N ASP A 30 -10.44 19.90 12.43
CA ASP A 30 -9.03 20.22 12.72
C ASP A 30 -8.35 18.98 13.31
N VAL A 31 -7.31 18.49 12.63
CA VAL A 31 -6.52 17.33 13.05
C VAL A 31 -5.12 17.73 13.53
N GLY A 32 -4.85 19.02 13.66
CA GLY A 32 -3.53 19.55 14.02
C GLY A 32 -2.62 19.77 12.80
N GLY A 33 -1.48 20.43 13.03
CA GLY A 33 -0.49 20.70 11.97
C GLY A 33 -0.96 21.67 10.88
N GLY A 34 -1.98 22.48 11.16
CA GLY A 34 -2.55 23.44 10.20
C GLY A 34 -3.38 22.80 9.08
N PHE A 35 -3.79 21.54 9.25
CA PHE A 35 -4.57 20.80 8.26
C PHE A 35 -5.97 20.46 8.78
N ARG A 36 -6.97 20.55 7.90
CA ARG A 36 -8.36 20.16 8.18
C ARG A 36 -8.84 19.09 7.22
N GLY A 37 -9.40 18.00 7.75
CA GLY A 37 -9.86 16.86 6.96
C GLY A 37 -10.54 15.80 7.82
N ILE A 38 -10.82 14.66 7.21
CA ILE A 38 -11.39 13.50 7.90
C ILE A 38 -10.25 12.69 8.53
N GLN A 39 -10.26 12.59 9.86
CA GLN A 39 -9.37 11.71 10.58
C GLN A 39 -9.66 10.24 10.23
N ILE A 40 -8.63 9.50 9.82
CA ILE A 40 -8.73 8.09 9.43
C ILE A 40 -8.27 7.17 10.57
N THR A 41 -8.81 5.95 10.60
CA THR A 41 -8.47 4.93 11.60
C THR A 41 -7.83 3.67 10.99
N SER A 42 -7.45 3.71 9.71
CA SER A 42 -6.92 2.54 8.98
C SER A 42 -5.51 2.12 9.38
N GLY A 43 -4.76 2.95 10.11
CA GLY A 43 -3.39 2.63 10.53
C GLY A 43 -2.31 2.84 9.45
N PHE A 44 -2.64 3.39 8.27
CA PHE A 44 -1.67 3.52 7.18
C PHE A 44 -0.45 4.38 7.53
N PHE A 45 -0.63 5.41 8.34
CA PHE A 45 0.46 6.31 8.75
C PHE A 45 1.50 5.58 9.61
N GLN A 46 1.07 4.67 10.48
CA GLN A 46 1.96 3.83 11.28
C GLN A 46 2.68 2.81 10.39
N LEU A 47 1.98 2.21 9.42
CA LEU A 47 2.57 1.26 8.46
C LEU A 47 3.64 1.93 7.60
N TRP A 48 3.34 3.09 7.03
CA TRP A 48 4.27 3.82 6.20
C TRP A 48 5.49 4.33 6.97
N ARG A 49 5.29 4.75 8.23
CA ARG A 49 6.39 5.07 9.15
C ARG A 49 7.27 3.84 9.41
N ALA A 50 6.66 2.68 9.65
CA ALA A 50 7.39 1.43 9.85
C ALA A 50 8.14 0.98 8.58
N SER A 51 7.66 1.37 7.39
CA SER A 51 8.36 1.13 6.11
C SER A 51 9.35 2.22 5.73
N GLY A 52 9.67 3.17 6.64
CA GLY A 52 10.65 4.23 6.40
C GLY A 52 10.24 5.29 5.38
N ILE A 53 8.94 5.44 5.08
CA ILE A 53 8.45 6.48 4.17
C ILE A 53 8.39 7.82 4.91
N THR A 54 9.13 8.81 4.41
CA THR A 54 9.31 10.12 5.07
C THR A 54 8.87 11.30 4.20
N SER A 55 8.56 11.08 2.92
CA SER A 55 8.16 12.14 2.00
C SER A 55 6.95 11.79 1.15
N GLU A 56 6.21 12.82 0.75
CA GLU A 56 5.06 12.68 -0.15
C GLU A 56 5.48 12.12 -1.52
N LEU A 57 6.68 12.46 -2.01
CA LEU A 57 7.21 11.94 -3.27
C LEU A 57 7.33 10.41 -3.25
N GLN A 58 7.80 9.83 -2.15
CA GLN A 58 7.87 8.36 -2.00
C GLN A 58 6.48 7.74 -2.09
N LEU A 59 5.47 8.31 -1.42
CA LEU A 59 4.09 7.85 -1.53
C LEU A 59 3.55 7.95 -2.96
N TYR A 60 3.81 9.05 -3.66
CA TYR A 60 3.41 9.21 -5.06
C TYR A 60 4.06 8.14 -5.96
N CYS A 61 5.35 7.89 -5.79
CA CYS A 61 6.05 6.82 -6.51
C CYS A 61 5.47 5.44 -6.20
N THR A 62 5.18 5.14 -4.93
CA THR A 62 4.53 3.88 -4.53
C THR A 62 3.14 3.75 -5.15
N ALA A 63 2.34 4.82 -5.20
CA ALA A 63 1.02 4.81 -5.82
C ALA A 63 1.10 4.55 -7.33
N ILE A 64 2.04 5.19 -8.04
CA ILE A 64 2.27 4.93 -9.47
C ILE A 64 2.73 3.49 -9.69
N GLY A 65 3.66 3.00 -8.87
CA GLY A 65 4.10 1.60 -8.91
C GLY A 65 2.92 0.64 -8.75
N ALA A 66 2.06 0.88 -7.75
CA ALA A 66 0.84 0.09 -7.53
C ALA A 66 -0.12 0.13 -8.73
N LEU A 67 -0.27 1.29 -9.37
CA LEU A 67 -1.07 1.43 -10.58
C LEU A 67 -0.48 0.65 -11.77
N VAL A 68 0.84 0.63 -11.93
CA VAL A 68 1.50 -0.21 -12.95
C VAL A 68 1.31 -1.70 -12.61
N PHE A 69 1.39 -2.09 -11.34
CA PHE A 69 1.07 -3.47 -10.93
C PHE A 69 -0.41 -3.83 -11.17
N ALA A 70 -1.32 -2.88 -11.37
CA ALA A 70 -2.68 -3.17 -11.80
C ALA A 70 -2.74 -3.87 -13.19
N VAL A 71 -1.63 -3.94 -13.94
CA VAL A 71 -1.45 -4.84 -15.10
C VAL A 71 -1.73 -6.31 -14.75
N MET A 72 -1.71 -6.71 -13.48
CA MET A 72 -2.17 -8.05 -13.07
C MET A 72 -3.63 -8.34 -13.49
N LEU A 73 -4.47 -7.33 -13.69
CA LEU A 73 -5.80 -7.50 -14.27
C LEU A 73 -5.73 -8.04 -15.71
N PHE A 74 -4.72 -7.63 -16.48
CA PHE A 74 -4.46 -8.19 -17.81
C PHE A 74 -4.04 -9.67 -17.73
N ALA A 75 -3.23 -10.06 -16.75
CA ALA A 75 -2.89 -11.46 -16.53
C ALA A 75 -4.16 -12.31 -16.27
N GLY A 76 -5.12 -11.78 -15.49
CA GLY A 76 -6.43 -12.40 -15.29
C GLY A 76 -7.22 -12.55 -16.59
N TRP A 77 -7.37 -11.47 -17.37
CA TRP A 77 -8.02 -11.52 -18.69
C TRP A 77 -7.33 -12.52 -19.63
N PHE A 78 -6.00 -12.52 -19.68
CA PHE A 78 -5.21 -13.36 -20.56
C PHE A 78 -5.36 -14.84 -20.22
N HIS A 79 -5.23 -15.20 -18.94
CA HIS A 79 -5.41 -16.57 -18.47
C HIS A 79 -6.87 -17.03 -18.50
N TYR A 80 -7.84 -16.14 -18.70
CA TYR A 80 -9.22 -16.54 -18.93
C TYR A 80 -9.55 -16.71 -20.42
N HIS A 81 -9.16 -15.77 -21.28
CA HIS A 81 -9.59 -15.73 -22.68
C HIS A 81 -8.58 -16.26 -23.70
N LYS A 82 -7.28 -16.26 -23.38
CA LYS A 82 -6.21 -16.61 -24.34
C LYS A 82 -5.46 -17.87 -23.96
N ALA A 83 -5.15 -18.04 -22.68
CA ALA A 83 -4.37 -19.15 -22.16
C ALA A 83 -5.03 -19.77 -20.92
N ALA A 84 -6.27 -20.25 -21.09
CA ALA A 84 -7.02 -20.95 -20.06
C ALA A 84 -6.29 -22.23 -19.61
N PRO A 85 -5.84 -22.32 -18.34
CA PRO A 85 -5.23 -23.54 -17.84
C PRO A 85 -6.25 -24.68 -17.80
N LYS A 86 -5.78 -25.92 -18.02
CA LYS A 86 -6.62 -27.12 -17.91
C LYS A 86 -6.81 -27.49 -16.43
N LEU A 87 -7.87 -28.25 -16.14
CA LEU A 87 -8.17 -28.71 -14.77
C LEU A 87 -6.98 -29.41 -14.09
N ALA A 88 -6.23 -30.22 -14.83
CA ALA A 88 -5.06 -30.93 -14.31
C ALA A 88 -3.97 -29.98 -13.78
N TRP A 89 -3.84 -28.76 -14.33
CA TRP A 89 -2.89 -27.77 -13.83
C TRP A 89 -3.30 -27.26 -12.44
N PHE A 90 -4.60 -27.06 -12.20
CA PHE A 90 -5.13 -26.63 -10.90
C PHE A 90 -5.11 -27.74 -9.84
N GLN A 91 -5.15 -29.01 -10.28
CA GLN A 91 -5.19 -30.18 -9.39
C GLN A 91 -3.80 -30.72 -9.03
N ASP A 92 -2.72 -30.17 -9.58
CA ASP A 92 -1.35 -30.52 -9.22
C ASP A 92 -0.95 -29.87 -7.88
N VAL A 93 -1.42 -30.49 -6.80
CA VAL A 93 -1.20 -30.01 -5.43
C VAL A 93 0.27 -30.11 -5.01
N GLU A 94 1.00 -31.11 -5.51
CA GLU A 94 2.43 -31.27 -5.22
C GLU A 94 3.23 -30.08 -5.77
N SER A 95 2.99 -29.71 -7.03
CA SER A 95 3.60 -28.52 -7.62
C SER A 95 3.19 -27.24 -6.87
N MET A 96 1.90 -27.07 -6.54
CA MET A 96 1.44 -25.88 -5.81
C MET A 96 2.13 -25.76 -4.44
N LEU A 97 2.20 -26.85 -3.65
CA LEU A 97 2.79 -26.85 -2.32
C LEU A 97 4.32 -26.73 -2.35
N ASN A 98 4.97 -27.16 -3.42
CA ASN A 98 6.41 -26.95 -3.59
C ASN A 98 6.74 -25.51 -4.01
N HIS A 99 5.87 -24.85 -4.77
CA HIS A 99 6.10 -23.47 -5.25
C HIS A 99 5.59 -22.41 -4.28
N TYR A 100 4.41 -22.57 -3.69
CA TYR A 100 3.75 -21.51 -2.92
C TYR A 100 4.54 -21.07 -1.67
N PRO A 101 4.87 -21.95 -0.70
CA PRO A 101 5.63 -21.55 0.48
C PRO A 101 7.07 -21.16 0.13
N SER A 102 7.74 -21.90 -0.75
CA SER A 102 9.14 -21.61 -1.11
C SER A 102 9.29 -20.23 -1.76
N PHE A 103 8.35 -19.83 -2.62
CA PHE A 103 8.37 -18.54 -3.29
C PHE A 103 7.92 -17.40 -2.36
N ASP A 104 6.84 -17.58 -1.59
CA ASP A 104 6.34 -16.54 -0.67
C ASP A 104 7.33 -16.23 0.45
N TYR A 105 7.93 -17.24 1.08
CA TYR A 105 8.91 -17.02 2.15
C TYR A 105 10.22 -16.41 1.62
N CYS A 106 10.74 -16.88 0.48
CA CYS A 106 11.95 -16.29 -0.12
C CYS A 106 11.73 -14.84 -0.52
N ILE A 107 10.63 -14.51 -1.21
CA ILE A 107 10.36 -13.12 -1.63
C ILE A 107 10.15 -12.20 -0.43
N ARG A 108 9.38 -12.62 0.57
CA ARG A 108 9.16 -11.81 1.78
C ARG A 108 10.46 -11.59 2.54
N PHE A 109 11.28 -12.63 2.71
CA PHE A 109 12.57 -12.52 3.36
C PHE A 109 13.51 -11.57 2.59
N PHE A 110 13.59 -11.68 1.26
CA PHE A 110 14.50 -10.82 0.50
C PHE A 110 14.00 -9.38 0.30
N LEU A 111 12.69 -9.13 0.18
CA LEU A 111 12.18 -7.78 -0.06
C LEU A 111 11.93 -7.01 1.23
N VAL A 112 11.31 -7.64 2.22
CA VAL A 112 10.94 -6.96 3.48
C VAL A 112 12.18 -6.83 4.38
N PHE A 113 12.95 -7.90 4.54
CA PHE A 113 14.11 -7.90 5.45
C PHE A 113 15.26 -7.05 4.89
N LYS A 114 15.51 -7.10 3.58
CA LYS A 114 16.49 -6.21 2.93
C LYS A 114 16.02 -4.76 2.93
N GLY A 115 14.74 -4.50 2.70
CA GLY A 115 14.17 -3.16 2.78
C GLY A 115 14.34 -2.54 4.16
N LEU A 116 14.07 -3.30 5.23
CA LEU A 116 14.27 -2.86 6.61
C LEU A 116 15.75 -2.62 6.93
N ILE A 117 16.65 -3.54 6.59
CA ILE A 117 18.09 -3.39 6.88
C ILE A 117 18.71 -2.22 6.11
N TYR A 118 18.44 -2.07 4.80
CA TYR A 118 19.02 -0.98 4.01
C TYR A 118 18.50 0.40 4.43
N LEU A 119 17.26 0.50 4.92
CA LEU A 119 16.70 1.74 5.46
C LEU A 119 17.24 2.07 6.86
N GLU A 120 17.72 1.08 7.62
CA GLU A 120 18.41 1.31 8.91
C GLU A 120 19.89 1.71 8.75
N THR A 121 20.49 1.55 7.56
CA THR A 121 21.94 1.78 7.35
C THR A 121 22.29 3.17 6.78
N TYR A 122 21.33 4.10 6.69
CA TYR A 122 21.55 5.48 6.20
C TYR A 122 20.82 6.51 7.05
#